data_AF-E9SAR5-F1
#
_entry.id   AF-E9SAR5-F1
#
_cell.length_a   1.000
_cell.length_b   1.000
_cell.length_c   1.000
_cell.angle_alpha   90.00
_cell.angle_beta   90.00
_cell.angle_gamma   90.00
#
_symmetry.space_group_name_H-M   'P 1'
#
loop_
_entity.id
_entity.type
_entity.pdbx_description
1 polymer ?
#
loop_
_entity_poly.entity_id
_entity_poly.type
_entity_poly.pdbx_seq_one_letter_code
_entity_poly.pdbx_strand_id
1 'polypeptide(L)' 'MEIKIDTNCHQPMIEQVAGQIRALIEDGSLARGEVLPAVRVLADKLNISRLTTGRAYEALCREGILRRTDDGFTVV' A
#
# COMPACT_ATOMS: atom_id res chain seq x y z
N MET A 1 -2.31 -6.51 -9.19
CA MET A 1 -2.55 -5.96 -7.83
C MET A 1 -4.05 -5.82 -7.60
N GLU A 2 -4.63 -6.70 -6.78
CA GLU A 2 -6.02 -6.59 -6.31
C GLU A 2 -5.98 -6.37 -4.79
N ILE A 3 -6.42 -5.20 -4.33
CA ILE A 3 -6.52 -4.85 -2.91
C ILE A 3 -8.00 -4.57 -2.63
N LYS A 4 -8.52 -5.06 -1.50
CA LYS A 4 -9.91 -4.86 -1.08
C LYS A 4 -9.95 -4.31 0.34
N ILE A 5 -10.84 -3.36 0.59
CA ILE A 5 -10.99 -2.77 1.93
C ILE A 5 -12.34 -3.18 2.48
N ASP A 6 -12.31 -3.75 3.68
CA ASP A 6 -13.51 -4.07 4.43
C ASP A 6 -13.72 -3.03 5.53
N THR A 7 -14.70 -2.16 5.34
CA THR A 7 -14.98 -1.06 6.29
C THR A 7 -15.74 -1.53 7.53
N ASN A 8 -16.20 -2.79 7.55
CA ASN A 8 -16.90 -3.40 8.68
C ASN A 8 -15.97 -4.28 9.53
N CYS A 9 -14.73 -4.47 9.09
CA CYS A 9 -13.70 -5.17 9.82
C CYS A 9 -13.19 -4.33 11.00
N HIS A 10 -12.83 -5.00 12.10
CA HIS A 10 -12.24 -4.38 13.29
C HIS A 10 -10.82 -3.86 13.03
N GLN A 11 -10.18 -4.31 11.95
CA GLN A 11 -8.85 -3.87 11.57
C GLN A 11 -8.90 -2.48 10.92
N PRO A 12 -8.06 -1.52 11.33
CA PRO A 12 -7.97 -0.22 10.68
C PRO A 12 -7.68 -0.32 9.18
N MET A 13 -8.33 0.52 8.36
CA MET A 13 -8.13 0.53 6.90
C MET A 13 -6.66 0.70 6.50
N ILE A 14 -5.89 1.47 7.27
CA ILE A 14 -4.46 1.67 7.05
C ILE A 14 -3.72 0.33 7.10
N GLU A 15 -4.00 -0.48 8.13
CA GLU A 15 -3.38 -1.79 8.32
C GLU A 15 -3.88 -2.81 7.29
N GLN A 16 -5.14 -2.73 6.87
CA GLN A 16 -5.67 -3.58 5.80
C GLN A 16 -4.96 -3.33 4.46
N VAL A 17 -4.72 -2.05 4.11
CA VAL A 17 -3.96 -1.68 2.90
C VAL A 17 -2.51 -2.17 3.02
N ALA A 18 -1.84 -1.83 4.12
CA ALA A 18 -0.43 -2.18 4.33
C ALA A 18 -0.22 -3.70 4.31
N GLY A 19 -1.05 -4.45 5.03
CA GLY A 19 -0.99 -5.90 5.10
C GLY A 19 -1.19 -6.60 3.76
N GLN A 20 -2.12 -6.11 2.93
CA GLN A 20 -2.32 -6.69 1.59
C GLN A 20 -1.16 -6.38 0.63
N ILE A 21 -0.61 -5.17 0.67
CA ILE A 21 0.58 -4.83 -0.13
C ILE A 21 1.75 -5.71 0.28
N ARG A 22 1.96 -5.88 1.58
CA ARG A 22 2.99 -6.77 2.12
C ARG A 22 2.80 -8.21 1.62
N ALA A 23 1.58 -8.74 1.72
CA ALA A 23 1.26 -10.09 1.24
C ALA A 23 1.55 -10.25 -0.27
N LEU A 24 1.25 -9.23 -1.08
CA LEU A 24 1.55 -9.25 -2.52
C LEU A 24 3.07 -9.25 -2.81
N ILE A 25 3.87 -8.60 -1.96
CA ILE A 25 5.33 -8.64 -2.07
C ILE A 25 5.85 -10.02 -1.64
N GLU A 26 5.32 -10.57 -0.55
CA GLU A 26 5.69 -11.88 -0.01
C GLU A 26 5.35 -13.03 -0.97
N ASP A 27 4.24 -12.93 -1.70
CA ASP A 27 3.82 -13.88 -2.75
C ASP A 27 4.54 -13.67 -4.10
N GLY A 28 5.29 -12.57 -4.25
CA GLY A 28 6.02 -12.23 -5.48
C GLY A 28 5.18 -11.58 -6.58
N SER A 29 3.90 -11.28 -6.28
CA SER A 29 3.02 -10.49 -7.14
C SER A 29 3.48 -9.04 -7.32
N LEU A 30 4.25 -8.50 -6.37
CA LEU A 30 4.97 -7.23 -6.47
C LEU A 30 6.46 -7.48 -6.35
N ALA A 31 7.22 -7.19 -7.42
CA ALA A 31 8.65 -7.44 -7.43
C ALA A 31 9.44 -6.32 -6.72
N ARG A 32 10.61 -6.66 -6.21
CA ARG A 32 11.59 -5.68 -5.73
C ARG A 32 11.94 -4.69 -6.85
N GLY A 33 12.01 -3.41 -6.49
CA GLY A 33 12.25 -2.33 -7.45
C GLY A 33 10.99 -1.88 -8.21
N GLU A 34 9.84 -2.55 -8.03
CA GLU A 34 8.59 -2.12 -8.65
C GLU A 34 8.03 -0.88 -7.96
N VAL A 35 7.51 0.05 -8.76
CA VAL A 35 6.88 1.29 -8.30
C VAL A 35 5.41 1.04 -8.02
N LEU A 36 4.96 1.37 -6.82
CA LEU A 36 3.55 1.31 -6.45
C LEU A 36 2.75 2.39 -7.17
N PRO A 37 1.43 2.16 -7.37
CA PRO A 37 0.54 3.21 -7.86
C PRO A 37 0.65 4.47 -7.00
N ALA A 38 0.54 5.64 -7.63
CA ALA A 38 0.46 6.89 -6.88
C ALA A 38 -0.66 6.83 -5.85
N VAL A 39 -0.47 7.44 -4.67
CA VAL A 39 -1.43 7.45 -3.56
C VAL A 39 -2.85 7.80 -4.02
N ARG A 40 -2.97 8.79 -4.92
CA ARG A 40 -4.27 9.19 -5.49
C ARG A 40 -4.93 8.07 -6.29
N VAL A 41 -4.17 7.35 -7.10
CA VAL A 41 -4.68 6.27 -7.96
C VAL A 41 -5.16 5.09 -7.11
N LEU A 42 -4.38 4.69 -6.11
CA LEU A 42 -4.81 3.59 -5.24
C LEU A 42 -5.99 4.00 -4.35
N ALA A 43 -6.00 5.22 -3.82
CA ALA A 43 -7.13 5.72 -3.03
C ALA A 43 -8.45 5.73 -3.82
N ASP A 44 -8.40 6.16 -5.09
CA ASP A 44 -9.55 6.18 -5.98
C ASP A 44 -10.06 4.76 -6.29
N LYS A 45 -9.15 3.84 -6.63
CA LYS A 45 -9.47 2.42 -6.87
C LYS A 45 -10.11 1.73 -5.66
N LEU A 46 -9.65 2.07 -4.46
CA LEU A 46 -10.14 1.49 -3.21
C LEU A 46 -11.35 2.25 -2.63
N ASN A 47 -11.70 3.39 -3.22
CA ASN A 47 -12.72 4.32 -2.73
C ASN A 47 -12.50 4.71 -1.25
N ILE A 48 -11.25 5.02 -0.88
CA ILE A 48 -10.85 5.47 0.46
C ILE A 48 -10.14 6.81 0.43
N SER A 49 -9.97 7.45 1.59
CA SER A 49 -9.23 8.71 1.69
C SER A 49 -7.76 8.54 1.29
N ARG A 50 -7.25 9.52 0.53
CA ARG A 50 -5.81 9.64 0.21
C ARG A 50 -4.92 9.64 1.45
N LEU A 51 -5.43 10.17 2.57
CA LEU A 51 -4.71 10.14 3.85
C LEU A 51 -4.49 8.70 4.31
N THR A 52 -5.51 7.85 4.25
CA THR A 52 -5.44 6.43 4.63
C THR A 52 -4.42 5.68 3.79
N THR A 53 -4.51 5.80 2.47
CA THR A 53 -3.56 5.16 1.54
C THR A 53 -2.13 5.66 1.74
N GLY A 54 -1.96 6.98 1.89
CA GLY A 54 -0.64 7.58 2.13
C GLY A 54 -0.02 7.08 3.43
N ARG A 55 -0.80 7.02 4.52
CA ARG A 55 -0.35 6.49 5.82
C ARG A 55 0.02 5.01 5.75
N ALA A 56 -0.68 4.22 4.95
CA ALA A 56 -0.34 2.82 4.73
C ALA A 56 1.02 2.66 4.03
N TYR A 57 1.27 3.47 2.98
CA TYR A 57 2.58 3.48 2.32
C TYR A 57 3.70 3.96 3.25
N GLU A 58 3.44 4.99 4.06
CA GLU A 58 4.40 5.46 5.05
C GLU A 58 4.69 4.40 6.13
N ALA A 59 3.69 3.63 6.57
CA ALA A 59 3.88 2.52 7.49
C ALA A 59 4.84 1.47 6.91
N LEU A 60 4.61 1.05 5.67
CA LEU A 60 5.48 0.10 4.97
C LEU A 60 6.89 0.65 4.72
N CYS A 61 7.04 1.97 4.53
CA CYS A 61 8.35 2.61 4.49
C CYS A 61 9.09 2.52 5.83
N ARG A 62 8.38 2.69 6.95
CA ARG A 62 8.97 2.56 8.30
C ARG A 62 9.38 1.12 8.60
N GLU A 63 8.67 0.15 8.05
CA GLU A 63 9.01 -1.28 8.14
C GLU A 63 10.18 -1.68 7.21
N GLY A 64 10.63 -0.78 6.33
CA GLY A 64 11.70 -1.06 5.36
C GLY A 64 11.26 -1.92 4.18
N ILE A 65 9.96 -2.12 4.00
CA ILE A 65 9.35 -2.87 2.88
C ILE A 65 9.27 -1.99 1.64
N LEU A 66 8.96 -0.71 1.83
CA LEU A 66 8.95 0.30 0.78
C LEU A 66 10.03 1.35 1.01
N ARG A 67 10.39 2.06 -0.06
CA ARG A 67 11.19 3.28 0.01
C ARG A 67 10.52 4.38 -0.78
N ARG A 68 10.66 5.62 -0.31
CA ARG A 68 10.20 6.80 -1.05
C ARG A 68 11.27 7.20 -2.06
N THR A 69 10.87 7.33 -3.32
CA THR A 69 11.69 7.77 -4.45
C THR A 69 11.07 9.00 -5.10
N ASP A 70 11.77 9.62 -6.07
CA ASP A 70 11.24 10.76 -6.83
C ASP A 70 9.97 10.38 -7.62
N ASP A 71 9.92 9.12 -8.08
CA ASP A 71 8.79 8.55 -8.84
C ASP A 71 7.62 8.08 -7.93
N GLY A 72 7.82 8.04 -6.61
CA GLY A 72 6.78 7.69 -5.64
C GLY A 72 7.23 6.74 -4.54
N PHE A 73 6.63 5.54 -4.48
CA PHE A 73 6.95 4.50 -3.51
C PHE A 73 7.39 3.25 -4.26
N THR A 74 8.51 2.67 -3.85
CA THR A 74 9.13 1.52 -4.53
C THR A 74 9.37 0.38 -3.55
N VAL A 75 9.14 -0.86 -3.97
CA VAL A 75 9.43 -2.06 -3.16
C VAL A 75 10.94 -2.23 -2.98
N VAL A 76 11.37 -2.54 -1.75
CA VAL A 76 12.78 -2.70 -1.35
C VAL A 76 13.27 -4.14 -1.51
#